data_AF-A0A955SRJ0-F1
#
_entry.id   AF-A0A955SRJ0-F1
#
_cell.length_a   1.000
_cell.length_b   1.000
_cell.length_c   1.000
_cell.angle_alpha   90.00
_cell.angle_beta   90.00
_cell.angle_gamma   90.00
#
_symmetry.space_group_name_H-M   'P 1'
#
loop_
_entity.id
_entity.type
_entity.pdbx_description
1 polymer ?
#
loop_
_entity_poly.entity_id
_entity_poly.type
_entity_poly.pdbx_seq_one_letter_code
_entity_poly.pdbx_strand_id
1 'polypeptide(L)'
;MKPTEVLMNEHRIIEQVLNCLEKIAQEARANGRVHRDHAEQAIEFFRNFADQCHHGKEEDRLFPLANERGIPQEGGPIGQMLLEHTIGREA
;
A
#
# COMPACT_ATOMS: atom_id res chain seq x y z
N MET A 1 -11.92 0.97 18.89
CA MET A 1 -11.65 1.13 17.46
C MET A 1 -11.74 -0.25 16.82
N LYS A 2 -12.48 -0.39 15.72
CA LYS A 2 -12.60 -1.66 14.99
C LYS A 2 -11.33 -1.90 14.15
N PRO A 3 -10.85 -3.14 13.96
CA PRO A 3 -9.70 -3.42 13.12
C PRO A 3 -9.82 -2.86 11.70
N THR A 4 -11.02 -2.88 11.12
CA THR A 4 -11.27 -2.30 9.80
C THR A 4 -11.18 -0.78 9.78
N GLU A 5 -11.52 -0.08 10.88
CA GLU A 5 -11.30 1.36 10.99
C GLU A 5 -9.81 1.69 11.04
N VAL A 6 -8.98 0.82 11.65
CA VAL A 6 -7.52 0.96 11.63
C VAL A 6 -7.00 0.87 10.20
N LEU A 7 -7.35 -0.18 9.45
CA LEU A 7 -6.92 -0.35 8.05
C LEU A 7 -7.33 0.85 7.18
N MET A 8 -8.55 1.34 7.35
CA MET A 8 -9.03 2.53 6.62
C MET A 8 -8.25 3.80 6.98
N ASN A 9 -7.83 3.96 8.24
CA ASN A 9 -6.98 5.09 8.63
C ASN A 9 -5.56 4.94 8.06
N GLU A 10 -5.03 3.72 8.01
CA GLU A 10 -3.73 3.43 7.40
C GLU A 10 -3.73 3.76 5.90
N HIS A 11 -4.82 3.46 5.17
CA HIS A 11 -4.98 3.92 3.78
C HIS A 11 -4.83 5.43 3.63
N ARG A 12 -5.40 6.22 4.56
CA ARG A 12 -5.27 7.70 4.50
C ARG A 12 -3.83 8.15 4.67
N ILE A 13 -3.03 7.44 5.46
CA ILE A 13 -1.61 7.73 5.62
C ILE A 13 -0.85 7.33 4.34
N ILE A 14 -1.17 6.16 3.77
CA ILE A 14 -0.56 5.69 2.50
C ILE A 14 -0.84 6.68 1.36
N GLU A 15 -2.09 7.13 1.21
CA GLU A 15 -2.49 8.16 0.23
C GLU A 15 -1.72 9.48 0.44
N GLN A 16 -1.50 9.91 1.68
CA GLN A 16 -0.75 11.13 1.98
C GLN A 16 0.72 11.01 1.53
N VAL A 17 1.39 9.90 1.82
CA VAL A 17 2.78 9.69 1.40
C VAL A 17 2.86 9.53 -0.13
N LEU A 18 1.85 8.94 -0.76
CA LEU A 18 1.77 8.85 -2.23
C LEU A 18 1.70 10.23 -2.88
N ASN A 19 0.88 11.13 -2.34
CA ASN A 19 0.81 12.52 -2.79
C ASN A 19 2.15 13.25 -2.63
N CYS A 20 2.91 12.95 -1.56
CA CYS A 20 4.26 13.49 -1.38
C CYS A 20 5.23 12.96 -2.45
N LEU A 21 5.23 11.65 -2.70
CA LEU A 21 6.07 11.03 -3.72
C LEU A 21 5.74 11.56 -5.13
N GLU A 22 4.46 11.77 -5.44
CA GLU A 22 4.04 12.36 -6.71
C GLU A 22 4.63 13.77 -6.90
N LYS A 23 4.57 14.63 -5.88
CA LYS A 23 5.16 15.97 -5.93
C LYS A 23 6.68 15.92 -6.14
N ILE A 24 7.37 15.02 -5.43
CA ILE A 24 8.82 14.83 -5.60
C ILE A 24 9.14 14.43 -7.05
N ALA A 25 8.35 13.52 -7.63
CA ALA A 25 8.53 13.09 -9.02
C ALA A 25 8.23 14.23 -10.03
N GLN A 26 7.19 15.03 -9.78
CA GLN A 26 6.85 16.18 -10.61
C GLN A 26 7.96 17.25 -10.58
N GLU A 27 8.49 17.58 -9.40
CA GLU A 27 9.62 18.52 -9.25
C GLU A 27 10.87 18.00 -9.94
N ALA A 28 11.17 16.71 -9.82
CA ALA A 28 12.30 16.09 -10.51
C ALA A 28 12.18 16.19 -12.03
N ARG A 29 10.98 15.98 -12.59
CA ARG A 29 10.71 16.12 -14.04
C ARG A 29 10.82 17.57 -14.50
N ALA A 30 10.31 18.52 -13.71
CA ALA A 30 10.29 19.94 -14.07
C ALA A 30 11.68 20.59 -13.97
N ASN A 31 12.42 20.27 -12.91
CA ASN A 31 13.64 21.00 -12.53
C ASN A 31 14.92 20.17 -12.67
N GLY A 32 14.82 18.89 -13.06
CA GLY A 32 15.96 17.99 -13.20
C GLY A 32 16.65 17.61 -11.89
N ARG A 33 16.03 17.90 -10.74
CA ARG A 33 16.59 17.66 -9.40
C ARG A 33 15.67 16.80 -8.57
N VAL A 34 16.19 15.68 -8.09
CA VAL A 34 15.49 14.80 -7.13
C VAL A 34 15.87 15.19 -5.71
N HIS A 35 14.88 15.39 -4.84
CA HIS A 35 15.09 15.44 -3.40
C HIS A 35 15.32 14.02 -2.86
N ARG A 36 16.55 13.52 -3.03
CA ARG A 36 16.92 12.11 -2.79
C ARG A 36 16.45 11.59 -1.42
N ASP A 37 16.74 12.31 -0.34
CA ASP A 37 16.40 11.86 1.01
C ASP A 37 14.88 11.73 1.21
N HIS A 38 14.09 12.66 0.66
CA HIS A 38 12.63 12.57 0.72
C HIS A 38 12.08 11.41 -0.12
N ALA A 39 12.67 11.16 -1.30
CA ALA A 39 12.30 10.03 -2.13
C ALA A 39 12.61 8.70 -1.44
N GLU A 40 13.78 8.59 -0.81
CA GLU A 40 14.20 7.41 -0.05
C GLU A 40 13.27 7.12 1.13
N GLN A 41 12.91 8.16 1.90
CA GLN A 41 11.94 8.02 3.00
C GLN A 41 10.56 7.57 2.52
N ALA A 42 10.06 8.11 1.40
CA ALA A 42 8.78 7.69 0.84
C ALA A 42 8.83 6.23 0.37
N ILE A 43 9.90 5.81 -0.32
CA ILE A 43 10.08 4.43 -0.77
C ILE A 43 10.18 3.48 0.43
N GLU A 44 10.93 3.84 1.46
CA GLU A 44 11.04 3.06 2.69
C GLU A 44 9.68 2.90 3.39
N PHE A 45 8.89 3.98 3.43
CA PHE A 45 7.53 3.93 3.94
C PHE A 45 6.66 2.93 3.17
N PHE A 46 6.69 2.92 1.83
CA PHE A 46 5.90 1.95 1.06
C PHE A 46 6.36 0.50 1.29
N ARG A 47 7.67 0.25 1.35
CA ARG A 47 8.20 -1.10 1.58
C ARG A 47 7.89 -1.64 2.97
N ASN A 48 7.97 -0.80 4.00
CA ASN A 48 7.85 -1.25 5.38
C ASN A 48 6.42 -1.08 5.92
N PHE A 49 5.81 0.09 5.71
CA PHE A 49 4.47 0.37 6.25
C PHE A 49 3.36 -0.13 5.35
N ALA A 50 3.34 0.25 4.07
CA ALA A 50 2.25 -0.16 3.17
C ALA A 50 2.30 -1.67 2.89
N ASP A 51 3.46 -2.21 2.53
CA ASP A 51 3.59 -3.63 2.22
C ASP A 51 3.69 -4.51 3.48
N GLN A 52 4.84 -4.53 4.17
CA GLN A 52 5.04 -5.50 5.25
C GLN A 52 4.05 -5.37 6.42
N CYS A 53 3.62 -4.16 6.76
CA CYS A 53 2.73 -3.92 7.90
C CYS A 53 1.25 -3.92 7.50
N HIS A 54 0.85 -3.10 6.54
CA HIS A 54 -0.55 -2.93 6.19
C HIS A 54 -1.07 -4.10 5.36
N HIS A 55 -0.45 -4.43 4.21
CA HIS A 55 -0.83 -5.63 3.45
C HIS A 55 -0.66 -6.90 4.29
N GLY A 56 0.36 -6.97 5.15
CA GLY A 56 0.50 -8.10 6.09
C GLY A 56 -0.73 -8.33 6.96
N LYS A 57 -1.40 -7.28 7.47
CA LYS A 57 -2.67 -7.42 8.21
C LYS A 57 -3.79 -7.91 7.31
N GLU A 58 -3.82 -7.48 6.06
CA GLU A 58 -4.84 -7.91 5.12
C GLU A 58 -4.66 -9.38 4.74
N GLU A 59 -3.46 -9.75 4.29
CA GLU A 59 -3.10 -11.09 3.82
C GLU A 59 -3.12 -12.14 4.95
N ASP A 60 -2.64 -11.80 6.16
CA ASP A 60 -2.55 -12.77 7.26
C ASP A 60 -3.82 -12.88 8.11
N ARG A 61 -4.74 -11.90 8.01
CA ARG A 61 -5.91 -11.81 8.90
C ARG A 61 -7.21 -11.50 8.18
N LEU A 62 -7.30 -10.36 7.47
CA LEU A 62 -8.57 -9.91 6.91
C LEU A 62 -9.04 -10.80 5.76
N PHE A 63 -8.19 -11.06 4.78
CA PHE A 63 -8.52 -11.83 3.59
C PHE A 63 -8.84 -13.29 3.90
N PRO A 64 -8.08 -14.02 4.74
CA PRO A 64 -8.46 -15.37 5.14
C PRO A 64 -9.85 -15.42 5.78
N LEU A 65 -10.14 -14.50 6.70
CA LEU A 65 -11.45 -14.43 7.36
C LEU A 65 -12.56 -14.04 6.38
N ALA A 66 -12.30 -13.12 5.44
CA ALA A 66 -13.26 -12.74 4.41
C ALA A 66 -13.58 -13.93 3.48
N ASN A 67 -12.58 -14.74 3.15
CA ASN A 67 -12.74 -15.95 2.34
C ASN A 67 -13.58 -17.01 3.06
N GLU A 68 -13.30 -17.25 4.35
CA GLU A 68 -14.13 -18.13 5.20
C GLU A 68 -15.60 -17.65 5.29
N ARG A 69 -15.84 -16.36 5.11
CA ARG A 69 -17.19 -15.75 5.11
C ARG A 69 -17.83 -15.67 3.73
N GLY A 70 -17.22 -16.27 2.72
CA GLY A 70 -17.80 -16.47 1.38
C GLY A 70 -17.37 -15.46 0.32
N ILE A 71 -16.36 -14.63 0.58
CA ILE A 71 -15.75 -13.80 -0.47
C ILE A 71 -14.68 -14.63 -1.18
N PRO A 72 -14.89 -15.06 -2.44
CA PRO A 72 -13.97 -15.99 -3.09
C PRO A 72 -12.59 -15.34 -3.34
N GLN A 73 -11.55 -16.13 -3.16
CA GLN A 73 -10.20 -15.76 -3.60
C GLN A 73 -10.05 -15.91 -5.12
N GLU A 74 -10.34 -17.09 -5.67
CA GLU A 74 -10.30 -17.32 -7.11
C GLU A 74 -11.48 -16.64 -7.81
N GLY A 75 -11.19 -15.83 -8.84
CA GLY A 75 -12.22 -15.09 -9.58
C GLY A 75 -12.94 -14.02 -8.76
N GLY A 76 -12.47 -13.73 -7.54
CA GLY A 76 -13.03 -12.74 -6.64
C GLY A 76 -12.06 -11.62 -6.25
N PRO A 77 -12.50 -10.67 -5.43
CA PRO A 77 -11.73 -9.46 -5.13
C PRO A 77 -10.46 -9.75 -4.33
N ILE A 78 -10.44 -10.78 -3.48
CA ILE A 78 -9.24 -11.14 -2.70
C ILE A 78 -8.08 -11.53 -3.62
N GLY A 79 -8.35 -12.34 -4.65
CA GLY A 79 -7.32 -12.74 -5.62
C GLY A 79 -6.74 -11.55 -6.39
N GLN A 80 -7.58 -10.58 -6.75
CA GLN A 80 -7.13 -9.34 -7.40
C GLN A 80 -6.24 -8.51 -6.48
N MET A 81 -6.62 -8.32 -5.21
CA MET A 81 -5.80 -7.56 -4.26
C MET A 81 -4.45 -8.24 -4.00
N LEU A 82 -4.42 -9.56 -3.83
CA LEU A 82 -3.17 -10.32 -3.67
C LEU A 82 -2.23 -10.17 -4.88
N LEU A 83 -2.79 -10.16 -6.08
CA LEU A 83 -2.03 -9.89 -7.30
C LEU A 83 -1.47 -8.47 -7.30
N GLU A 84 -2.29 -7.48 -6.96
CA GLU A 84 -1.87 -6.07 -6.90
C GLU A 84 -0.80 -5.83 -5.82
N HIS A 85 -0.90 -6.49 -4.66
CA HIS A 85 0.14 -6.44 -3.63
C HIS A 85 1.46 -7.02 -4.13
N THR A 86 1.40 -8.15 -4.86
CA THR A 86 2.59 -8.77 -5.46
C THR A 86 3.23 -7.83 -6.48
N ILE A 87 2.44 -7.24 -7.39
CA ILE A 87 2.93 -6.27 -8.36
C ILE A 87 3.57 -5.06 -7.66
N GLY A 88 2.93 -4.54 -6.60
CA GLY A 88 3.46 -3.42 -5.83
C GLY A 88 4.79 -3.72 -5.14
N ARG A 89 5.03 -4.97 -4.74
CA ARG A 89 6.28 -5.42 -4.10
C ARG A 89 7.43 -5.59 -5.09
N GLU A 90 7.11 -5.94 -6.34
CA GLU A 90 8.09 -6.21 -7.41
C GLU A 90 8.50 -4.97 -8.21
N ALA A 91 7.80 -3.84 -8.03
CA ALA A 91 8.06 -2.56 -8.70
C ALA A 91 9.28 -1.80 -8.12
#